data_AF-A0AA97N4H7-F1
#
_entry.id   AF-A0AA97N4H7-F1
#
_cell.length_a   1.000
_cell.length_b   1.000
_cell.length_c   1.000
_cell.angle_alpha   90.00
_cell.angle_beta   90.00
_cell.angle_gamma   90.00
#
_symmetry.space_group_name_H-M   'P 1'
#
loop_
_entity.id
_entity.type
_entity.pdbx_description
1 polymer ?
#
loop_
_entity_poly.entity_id
_entity_poly.type
_entity_poly.pdbx_seq_one_letter_code
_entity_poly.pdbx_strand_id
1 'polypeptide(L)'
;GKTLRGGFVSAAARLEPWRPVARFQFHGDHAVLCVRIKNIAAAVAKAARLHLFQAQEWQKLENSIQDHSCTEKFSKAQLTMTVNHTEQNLTVSQIPYPETWYVFYVDKFTCEENYSESEDIQFEMILLNPDAEGNPLDHFSAGESGLHEFFFLLVLAYFVTACIYAQSLWQTIKKRGPMHAVLKVLTIALLLQAGSAFANYLHFSSYSKDGIGTPFMGSLAEVCDIVSQIQMLYLLLSLCMGWTIGRMKKSHGRPLQWDSSPTSTGISVVVVVTQSFLLIWEQFEDTNHHSYHSHHGLASGLLIGLRVCLALSLAAGLYQIITVERSTLKREFYITFAKACILWFLCHPCLATIAVIFREYQREKIITIGVILCQCISMVILYRLFLSHSLYWEVSSLSSVTLPLTVSSGHKNRHHF
;
A
#
# COMPACT_ATOMS: atom_id res chain seq x y z
N GLY A 1 -8.23 -18.59 -7.91
CA GLY A 1 -9.16 -17.52 -8.18
C GLY A 1 -9.04 -16.61 -7.04
N LYS A 2 -10.18 -16.11 -6.69
CA LYS A 2 -10.54 -16.19 -5.30
C LYS A 2 -11.08 -17.61 -5.03
N THR A 3 -10.53 -18.30 -4.04
CA THR A 3 -11.08 -19.54 -3.53
C THR A 3 -11.69 -19.26 -2.17
N LEU A 4 -12.97 -19.56 -2.01
CA LEU A 4 -13.76 -19.26 -0.83
C LEU A 4 -14.28 -20.56 -0.23
N ARG A 5 -14.18 -20.68 1.08
CA ARG A 5 -14.73 -21.79 1.84
C ARG A 5 -15.56 -21.23 2.98
N GLY A 6 -16.76 -21.77 3.16
CA GLY A 6 -17.68 -21.29 4.19
C GLY A 6 -18.96 -22.10 4.26
N GLY A 7 -19.89 -21.62 5.07
CA GLY A 7 -21.26 -22.13 5.14
C GLY A 7 -22.24 -21.08 4.60
N PHE A 8 -23.17 -21.50 3.75
CA PHE A 8 -24.33 -20.68 3.44
C PHE A 8 -25.34 -20.80 4.59
N VAL A 9 -25.53 -19.69 5.29
CA VAL A 9 -26.41 -19.59 6.46
C VAL A 9 -27.68 -18.84 6.06
N SER A 10 -28.83 -19.51 6.16
CA SER A 10 -30.13 -18.94 5.77
C SER A 10 -30.52 -17.73 6.64
N ALA A 11 -30.17 -17.74 7.93
CA ALA A 11 -30.39 -16.60 8.82
C ALA A 11 -29.60 -15.35 8.40
N ALA A 12 -28.33 -15.52 7.99
CA ALA A 12 -27.50 -14.42 7.51
C ALA A 12 -28.03 -13.88 6.18
N ALA A 13 -28.44 -14.77 5.27
CA ALA A 13 -29.05 -14.37 4.00
C ALA A 13 -30.38 -13.61 4.20
N ARG A 14 -31.14 -13.91 5.26
CA ARG A 14 -32.37 -13.17 5.58
C ARG A 14 -32.11 -11.82 6.27
N LEU A 15 -31.16 -11.76 7.20
CA LEU A 15 -30.83 -10.53 7.93
C LEU A 15 -30.09 -9.51 7.04
N GLU A 16 -29.20 -10.01 6.18
CA GLU A 16 -28.38 -9.21 5.27
C GLU A 16 -28.49 -9.75 3.82
N PRO A 17 -29.68 -9.73 3.19
CA PRO A 17 -29.88 -10.31 1.85
C PRO A 17 -29.05 -9.61 0.78
N TRP A 18 -28.66 -8.37 1.03
CA TRP A 18 -27.89 -7.53 0.13
C TRP A 18 -26.38 -7.64 0.34
N ARG A 19 -25.93 -8.59 1.16
CA ARG A 19 -24.50 -8.83 1.35
C ARG A 19 -24.00 -9.87 0.34
N PRO A 20 -23.06 -9.51 -0.55
CA PRO A 20 -22.50 -10.48 -1.49
C PRO A 20 -21.62 -11.48 -0.73
N VAL A 21 -21.71 -12.75 -1.14
CA VAL A 21 -20.84 -13.84 -0.64
C VAL A 21 -19.46 -13.75 -1.29
N ALA A 22 -19.41 -13.35 -2.56
CA ALA A 22 -18.16 -13.18 -3.29
C ALA A 22 -18.21 -11.94 -4.19
N ARG A 23 -17.05 -11.34 -4.37
CA ARG A 23 -16.76 -10.29 -5.36
C ARG A 23 -15.56 -10.74 -6.17
N PHE A 24 -15.67 -10.70 -7.50
CA PHE A 24 -14.56 -11.05 -8.38
C PHE A 24 -14.65 -10.28 -9.69
N GLN A 25 -13.49 -9.90 -10.25
CA GLN A 25 -13.43 -9.21 -11.54
C GLN A 25 -13.11 -10.21 -12.63
N PHE A 26 -14.14 -10.57 -13.40
CA PHE A 26 -14.02 -11.47 -14.52
C PHE A 26 -13.53 -10.75 -15.77
N HIS A 27 -12.75 -11.42 -16.61
CA HIS A 27 -12.30 -10.92 -17.90
C HIS A 27 -12.19 -12.04 -18.94
N GLY A 28 -12.19 -11.67 -20.22
CA GLY A 28 -12.02 -12.61 -21.33
C GLY A 28 -13.23 -13.51 -21.54
N ASP A 29 -13.09 -14.43 -22.48
CA ASP A 29 -14.08 -15.47 -22.75
C ASP A 29 -13.76 -16.73 -21.94
N HIS A 30 -14.79 -17.46 -21.54
CA HIS A 30 -14.68 -18.69 -20.75
C HIS A 30 -14.26 -18.52 -19.28
N ALA A 31 -14.48 -17.36 -18.66
CA ALA A 31 -14.37 -17.27 -17.20
C ALA A 31 -15.36 -18.23 -16.51
N VAL A 32 -14.98 -18.83 -15.38
CA VAL A 32 -15.77 -19.87 -14.72
C VAL A 32 -15.93 -19.60 -13.23
N LEU A 33 -17.16 -19.75 -12.75
CA LEU A 33 -17.48 -19.94 -11.35
C LEU A 33 -17.75 -21.43 -11.11
N CYS A 34 -16.90 -22.09 -10.32
CA CYS A 34 -17.10 -23.46 -9.86
C CYS A 34 -17.56 -23.46 -8.40
N VAL A 35 -18.58 -24.25 -8.09
CA VAL A 35 -19.09 -24.40 -6.73
C VAL A 35 -19.17 -25.88 -6.39
N ARG A 36 -18.57 -26.24 -5.26
CA ARG A 36 -18.57 -27.58 -4.69
C ARG A 36 -19.29 -27.59 -3.35
N ILE A 37 -20.16 -28.58 -3.15
CA ILE A 37 -21.11 -28.62 -2.05
C ILE A 37 -21.05 -29.96 -1.35
N LYS A 38 -20.95 -29.93 -0.03
CA LYS A 38 -20.87 -31.17 0.78
C LYS A 38 -22.24 -31.77 1.06
N ASN A 39 -23.25 -30.94 1.34
CA ASN A 39 -24.60 -31.38 1.68
C ASN A 39 -25.62 -30.93 0.62
N ILE A 40 -25.75 -31.73 -0.45
CA ILE A 40 -26.70 -31.45 -1.53
C ILE A 40 -28.15 -31.53 -1.05
N ALA A 41 -28.46 -32.46 -0.14
CA ALA A 41 -29.82 -32.65 0.37
C ALA A 41 -30.34 -31.36 1.04
N ALA A 42 -29.50 -30.72 1.85
CA ALA A 42 -29.81 -29.41 2.43
C ALA A 42 -29.97 -28.32 1.36
N ALA A 43 -29.08 -28.27 0.37
CA ALA A 43 -29.16 -27.29 -0.72
C ALA A 43 -30.46 -27.41 -1.54
N VAL A 44 -30.85 -28.63 -1.90
CA VAL A 44 -32.09 -28.91 -2.64
C VAL A 44 -33.32 -28.62 -1.78
N ALA A 45 -33.32 -29.04 -0.50
CA ALA A 45 -34.42 -28.77 0.42
C ALA A 45 -34.66 -27.26 0.66
N LYS A 46 -33.59 -26.46 0.61
CA LYS A 46 -33.62 -25.00 0.73
C LYS A 46 -33.89 -24.28 -0.60
N ALA A 47 -33.93 -25.01 -1.72
CA ALA A 47 -33.98 -24.43 -3.06
C ALA A 47 -32.88 -23.37 -3.27
N ALA A 48 -31.65 -23.69 -2.83
CA ALA A 48 -30.51 -22.80 -2.87
C ALA A 48 -30.15 -22.35 -4.31
N ARG A 49 -29.84 -21.07 -4.45
CA ARG A 49 -29.47 -20.41 -5.70
C ARG A 49 -28.33 -19.44 -5.47
N LEU A 50 -27.50 -19.30 -6.50
CA LEU A 50 -26.50 -18.24 -6.59
C LEU A 50 -26.92 -17.27 -7.68
N HIS A 51 -27.08 -16.01 -7.30
CA HIS A 51 -27.42 -14.91 -8.20
C HIS A 51 -26.18 -14.06 -8.44
N LEU A 52 -25.82 -13.86 -9.70
CA LEU A 52 -24.67 -13.09 -10.10
C LEU A 52 -25.13 -11.77 -10.72
N PHE A 53 -24.61 -10.67 -10.17
CA PHE A 53 -24.87 -9.33 -10.66
C PHE A 53 -23.59 -8.66 -11.14
N GLN A 54 -23.64 -8.01 -12.29
CA GLN A 54 -22.61 -7.03 -12.65
C GLN A 54 -22.73 -5.83 -11.72
N ALA A 55 -21.60 -5.27 -11.31
CA ALA A 55 -21.57 -4.18 -10.35
C ALA A 55 -22.37 -2.94 -10.79
N GLN A 56 -22.34 -2.61 -12.09
CA GLN A 56 -23.08 -1.46 -12.63
C GLN A 56 -24.60 -1.64 -12.52
N GLU A 57 -25.11 -2.83 -12.85
CA GLU A 57 -26.54 -3.11 -12.75
C GLU A 57 -26.99 -3.24 -11.30
N TRP A 58 -26.16 -3.81 -10.43
CA TRP A 58 -26.41 -3.83 -9.00
C TRP A 58 -26.52 -2.40 -8.42
N GLN A 59 -25.60 -1.51 -8.79
CA GLN A 59 -25.62 -0.11 -8.38
C GLN A 59 -26.86 0.63 -8.88
N LYS A 60 -27.29 0.40 -10.13
CA LYS A 60 -28.55 0.97 -10.64
C LYS A 60 -29.76 0.50 -9.84
N LEU A 61 -29.75 -0.77 -9.45
CA LEU A 61 -30.83 -1.39 -8.70
C LEU A 61 -30.90 -0.91 -7.25
N GLU A 62 -29.76 -0.61 -6.63
CA GLU A 62 -29.71 -0.07 -5.27
C GLU A 62 -30.04 1.43 -5.21
N ASN A 63 -29.60 2.21 -6.21
CA ASN A 63 -29.92 3.64 -6.30
C ASN A 63 -31.32 3.91 -6.89
N SER A 64 -32.04 2.87 -7.30
CA SER A 64 -33.40 3.01 -7.81
C SER A 64 -34.34 3.47 -6.69
N ILE A 65 -35.16 4.48 -6.99
CA ILE A 65 -36.20 4.99 -6.08
C ILE A 65 -37.39 4.00 -6.00
N GLN A 66 -37.47 3.04 -6.90
CA GLN A 66 -38.54 2.03 -6.90
C GLN A 66 -38.29 0.98 -5.83
N ASP A 67 -39.24 0.85 -4.90
CA ASP A 67 -39.29 -0.23 -3.92
C ASP A 67 -39.58 -1.57 -4.62
N HIS A 68 -38.52 -2.23 -5.08
CA HIS A 68 -38.62 -3.60 -5.58
C HIS A 68 -38.79 -4.57 -4.41
N SER A 69 -39.72 -5.51 -4.56
CA SER A 69 -39.81 -6.62 -3.61
C SER A 69 -38.52 -7.47 -3.63
N CYS A 70 -38.23 -8.16 -2.52
CA CYS A 70 -37.00 -8.95 -2.39
C CYS A 70 -36.80 -9.94 -3.56
N THR A 71 -37.88 -10.60 -3.96
CA THR A 71 -37.90 -11.57 -5.06
C THR A 71 -37.72 -10.91 -6.43
N GLU A 72 -38.34 -9.74 -6.66
CA GLU A 72 -38.13 -8.95 -7.89
C GLU A 72 -36.69 -8.44 -8.02
N LYS A 73 -36.04 -8.11 -6.90
CA LYS A 73 -34.66 -7.65 -6.92
C LYS A 73 -33.72 -8.76 -7.39
N PHE A 74 -33.88 -9.98 -6.85
CA PHE A 74 -33.07 -11.13 -7.26
C PHE A 74 -33.42 -11.68 -8.66
N SER A 75 -34.65 -11.47 -9.15
CA SER A 75 -35.02 -11.89 -10.51
C SER A 75 -34.32 -11.09 -11.61
N LYS A 76 -33.77 -9.91 -11.27
CA LYS A 76 -32.98 -9.07 -12.18
C LYS A 76 -31.52 -9.50 -12.32
N ALA A 77 -31.09 -10.58 -11.66
CA ALA A 77 -29.73 -11.11 -11.79
C ALA A 77 -29.43 -11.52 -13.24
N GLN A 78 -28.25 -11.16 -13.75
CA GLN A 78 -27.83 -11.49 -15.12
C GLN A 78 -27.61 -12.99 -15.30
N LEU A 79 -27.04 -13.63 -14.27
CA LEU A 79 -26.85 -15.07 -14.26
C LEU A 79 -27.37 -15.64 -12.95
N THR A 80 -28.02 -16.80 -13.05
CA THR A 80 -28.51 -17.53 -11.88
C THR A 80 -28.10 -18.99 -12.01
N MET A 81 -27.62 -19.56 -10.91
CA MET A 81 -27.20 -20.95 -10.82
C MET A 81 -27.97 -21.63 -9.69
N THR A 82 -28.72 -22.69 -10.03
CA THR A 82 -29.39 -23.54 -9.04
C THR A 82 -28.42 -24.54 -8.47
N VAL A 83 -28.41 -24.68 -7.16
CA VAL A 83 -27.40 -25.40 -6.38
C VAL A 83 -27.92 -26.82 -6.12
N ASN A 84 -27.82 -27.72 -7.11
CA ASN A 84 -28.43 -29.06 -7.08
C ASN A 84 -27.44 -30.23 -7.30
N HIS A 85 -26.18 -29.95 -7.62
CA HIS A 85 -25.13 -30.96 -7.82
C HIS A 85 -23.98 -30.80 -6.81
N THR A 86 -23.16 -31.85 -6.65
CA THR A 86 -21.97 -31.81 -5.78
C THR A 86 -20.94 -30.82 -6.29
N GLU A 87 -20.79 -30.72 -7.61
CA GLU A 87 -19.87 -29.83 -8.29
C GLU A 87 -20.56 -29.33 -9.55
N GLN A 88 -20.59 -28.02 -9.74
CA GLN A 88 -21.26 -27.41 -10.88
C GLN A 88 -20.53 -26.14 -11.27
N ASN A 89 -20.41 -25.95 -12.59
CA ASN A 89 -19.71 -24.84 -13.18
C ASN A 89 -20.71 -23.91 -13.86
N LEU A 90 -20.53 -22.62 -13.66
CA LEU A 90 -21.21 -21.56 -14.38
C LEU A 90 -20.17 -20.79 -15.18
N THR A 91 -20.30 -20.80 -16.50
CA THR A 91 -19.44 -20.02 -17.38
C THR A 91 -19.99 -18.60 -17.53
N VAL A 92 -19.13 -17.62 -17.30
CA VAL A 92 -19.40 -16.20 -17.58
C VAL A 92 -18.72 -15.89 -18.92
N SER A 93 -19.51 -15.87 -19.99
CA SER A 93 -19.03 -15.66 -21.36
C SER A 93 -19.34 -14.25 -21.86
N GLN A 94 -18.66 -13.82 -22.94
CA GLN A 94 -18.89 -12.54 -23.61
C GLN A 94 -18.59 -11.34 -22.72
N ILE A 95 -17.40 -11.30 -22.14
CA ILE A 95 -16.94 -10.18 -21.30
C ILE A 95 -15.99 -9.30 -22.15
N PRO A 96 -16.52 -8.31 -22.90
CA PRO A 96 -15.71 -7.48 -23.80
C PRO A 96 -14.68 -6.62 -23.04
N TYR A 97 -14.94 -6.33 -21.76
CA TYR A 97 -14.02 -5.61 -20.90
C TYR A 97 -14.16 -6.11 -19.45
N PRO A 98 -13.09 -6.08 -18.64
CA PRO A 98 -13.17 -6.57 -17.27
C PRO A 98 -14.22 -5.83 -16.44
N GLU A 99 -15.08 -6.58 -15.78
CA GLU A 99 -16.15 -6.06 -14.93
C GLU A 99 -16.15 -6.76 -13.56
N THR A 100 -16.55 -6.02 -12.53
CA THR A 100 -16.76 -6.59 -11.19
C THR A 100 -18.11 -7.30 -11.15
N TRP A 101 -18.13 -8.54 -10.68
CA TRP A 101 -19.32 -9.32 -10.43
C TRP A 101 -19.49 -9.61 -8.94
N TYR A 102 -20.74 -9.52 -8.47
CA TYR A 102 -21.17 -9.86 -7.13
C TYR A 102 -21.95 -11.16 -7.16
N VAL A 103 -21.62 -12.08 -6.25
CA VAL A 103 -22.31 -13.37 -6.09
C VAL A 103 -23.11 -13.33 -4.80
N PHE A 104 -24.43 -13.51 -4.90
CA PHE A 104 -25.34 -13.56 -3.77
C PHE A 104 -25.87 -14.98 -3.59
N TYR A 105 -25.94 -15.42 -2.34
CA TYR A 105 -26.63 -16.65 -1.98
C TYR A 105 -28.08 -16.33 -1.61
N VAL A 106 -29.00 -17.06 -2.22
CA VAL A 106 -30.44 -16.92 -2.00
C VAL A 106 -31.03 -18.30 -1.83
N ASP A 107 -31.91 -18.45 -0.85
CA ASP A 107 -32.73 -19.64 -0.65
C ASP A 107 -34.19 -19.27 -0.40
N LYS A 108 -35.05 -20.28 -0.25
CA LYS A 108 -36.48 -20.06 -0.03
C LYS A 108 -36.79 -19.22 1.22
N PHE A 109 -35.90 -19.18 2.21
CA PHE A 109 -36.10 -18.44 3.45
C PHE A 109 -35.60 -16.99 3.37
N THR A 110 -34.84 -16.65 2.33
CA THR A 110 -34.18 -15.34 2.20
C THR A 110 -35.20 -14.19 2.07
N CYS A 111 -36.26 -14.39 1.29
CA CYS A 111 -37.32 -13.40 1.07
C CYS A 111 -38.64 -13.73 1.79
N GLU A 112 -38.70 -14.83 2.56
CA GLU A 112 -39.92 -15.25 3.27
C GLU A 112 -39.89 -14.84 4.75
N GLU A 113 -41.06 -14.51 5.31
CA GLU A 113 -41.17 -14.13 6.72
C GLU A 113 -41.10 -15.34 7.68
N ASN A 114 -41.51 -16.52 7.20
CA ASN A 114 -41.52 -17.76 7.98
C ASN A 114 -40.15 -18.43 7.93
N TYR A 115 -39.32 -18.16 8.93
CA TYR A 115 -38.04 -18.83 9.09
C TYR A 115 -38.18 -20.04 10.01
N SER A 116 -37.67 -21.16 9.53
CA SER A 116 -37.36 -22.32 10.35
C SER A 116 -35.84 -22.46 10.40
N GLU A 117 -35.32 -22.71 11.59
CA GLU A 117 -33.89 -22.98 11.77
C GLU A 117 -33.51 -24.16 10.89
N SER A 118 -32.40 -24.01 10.16
CA SER A 118 -32.04 -24.96 9.12
C SER A 118 -30.53 -25.07 8.98
N GLU A 119 -30.05 -26.29 8.76
CA GLU A 119 -28.61 -26.62 8.72
C GLU A 119 -27.83 -25.83 7.66
N ASP A 120 -26.61 -25.43 7.99
CA ASP A 120 -25.73 -24.67 7.09
C ASP A 120 -25.24 -25.53 5.91
N ILE A 121 -25.25 -24.94 4.70
CA ILE A 121 -24.71 -25.61 3.51
C ILE A 121 -23.23 -25.28 3.37
N GLN A 122 -22.36 -26.24 3.67
CA GLN A 122 -20.92 -26.10 3.48
C GLN A 122 -20.56 -26.08 1.99
N PHE A 123 -19.85 -25.03 1.57
CA PHE A 123 -19.45 -24.80 0.19
C PHE A 123 -17.96 -24.50 0.03
N GLU A 124 -17.45 -24.81 -1.16
CA GLU A 124 -16.18 -24.36 -1.69
C GLU A 124 -16.46 -23.73 -3.05
N MET A 125 -16.11 -22.45 -3.22
CA MET A 125 -16.35 -21.67 -4.43
C MET A 125 -15.01 -21.23 -5.01
N ILE A 126 -14.83 -21.45 -6.32
CA ILE A 126 -13.59 -21.14 -7.04
C ILE A 126 -13.97 -20.27 -8.25
N LEU A 127 -13.45 -19.05 -8.30
CA LEU A 127 -13.69 -18.10 -9.40
C LEU A 127 -12.44 -18.00 -10.28
N LEU A 128 -12.53 -18.35 -11.55
CA LEU A 128 -11.39 -18.49 -12.46
C LEU A 128 -11.54 -17.60 -13.68
N ASN A 129 -10.45 -16.95 -14.04
CA ASN A 129 -10.32 -16.24 -15.30
C ASN A 129 -9.56 -17.10 -16.33
N PRO A 130 -9.74 -16.82 -17.64
CA PRO A 130 -8.95 -17.44 -18.68
C PRO A 130 -7.47 -17.02 -18.57
N ASP A 131 -6.58 -17.99 -18.69
CA ASP A 131 -5.14 -17.79 -18.81
C ASP A 131 -4.76 -17.27 -20.21
N ALA A 132 -3.45 -17.14 -20.47
CA ALA A 132 -2.95 -16.69 -21.77
C ALA A 132 -3.32 -17.63 -22.95
N GLU A 133 -3.66 -18.88 -22.67
CA GLU A 133 -4.12 -19.87 -23.64
C GLU A 133 -5.65 -19.94 -23.75
N GLY A 134 -6.38 -19.17 -22.94
CA GLY A 134 -7.84 -19.15 -22.91
C GLY A 134 -8.47 -20.21 -21.99
N ASN A 135 -7.67 -20.94 -21.22
CA ASN A 135 -8.16 -21.94 -20.28
C ASN A 135 -8.54 -21.30 -18.94
N PRO A 136 -9.65 -21.68 -18.29
CA PRO A 136 -10.10 -21.09 -17.02
C PRO A 136 -9.29 -21.61 -15.84
N LEU A 137 -8.00 -21.29 -15.79
CA LEU A 137 -7.06 -21.71 -14.75
C LEU A 137 -6.55 -20.52 -13.94
N ASP A 138 -6.65 -19.30 -14.46
CA ASP A 138 -6.10 -18.13 -13.79
C ASP A 138 -6.88 -17.79 -12.53
N HIS A 139 -6.10 -17.67 -11.48
CA HIS A 139 -6.56 -17.37 -10.16
C HIS A 139 -6.67 -15.87 -9.89
N PHE A 140 -6.03 -15.03 -10.68
CA PHE A 140 -6.09 -13.60 -10.47
C PHE A 140 -7.38 -12.98 -11.00
N SER A 141 -7.93 -12.06 -10.22
CA SER A 141 -8.94 -11.14 -10.75
C SER A 141 -8.28 -10.15 -11.73
N ALA A 142 -9.06 -9.50 -12.59
CA ALA A 142 -8.51 -8.54 -13.56
C ALA A 142 -7.70 -7.39 -12.93
N GLY A 143 -8.12 -6.94 -11.74
CA GLY A 143 -7.42 -5.91 -10.97
C GLY A 143 -6.11 -6.38 -10.36
N GLU A 144 -6.06 -7.63 -9.91
CA GLU A 144 -4.87 -8.23 -9.27
C GLU A 144 -3.86 -8.79 -10.30
N SER A 145 -4.32 -9.07 -11.52
CA SER A 145 -3.49 -9.62 -12.59
C SER A 145 -2.31 -8.69 -12.90
N GLY A 146 -1.11 -9.28 -12.95
CA GLY A 146 0.17 -8.58 -13.11
C GLY A 146 0.86 -8.16 -11.80
N LEU A 147 0.19 -8.20 -10.65
CA LEU A 147 0.83 -7.87 -9.36
C LEU A 147 1.92 -8.89 -9.00
N HIS A 148 1.70 -10.17 -9.28
CA HIS A 148 2.70 -11.21 -9.05
C HIS A 148 4.01 -10.93 -9.79
N GLU A 149 3.93 -10.61 -11.09
CA GLU A 149 5.08 -10.27 -11.92
C GLU A 149 5.77 -8.98 -11.44
N PHE A 150 4.98 -7.96 -11.07
CA PHE A 150 5.51 -6.73 -10.50
C PHE A 150 6.34 -6.99 -9.22
N PHE A 151 5.81 -7.75 -8.26
CA PHE A 151 6.54 -8.05 -7.03
C PHE A 151 7.75 -8.94 -7.28
N PHE A 152 7.68 -9.88 -8.23
CA PHE A 152 8.84 -10.66 -8.66
C PHE A 152 9.97 -9.75 -9.18
N LEU A 153 9.66 -8.84 -10.11
CA LEU A 153 10.63 -7.90 -10.68
C LEU A 153 11.17 -6.93 -9.62
N LEU A 154 10.33 -6.48 -8.69
CA LEU A 154 10.71 -5.60 -7.61
C LEU A 154 11.67 -6.29 -6.63
N VAL A 155 11.39 -7.53 -6.22
CA VAL A 155 12.28 -8.34 -5.39
C VAL A 155 13.61 -8.60 -6.10
N LEU A 156 13.57 -8.92 -7.40
CA LEU A 156 14.77 -9.09 -8.21
C LEU A 156 15.60 -7.80 -8.25
N ALA A 157 14.97 -6.64 -8.42
CA ALA A 157 15.65 -5.36 -8.40
C ALA A 157 16.29 -5.07 -7.02
N TYR A 158 15.59 -5.34 -5.92
CA TYR A 158 16.16 -5.23 -4.58
C TYR A 158 17.34 -6.18 -4.36
N PHE A 159 17.25 -7.42 -4.85
CA PHE A 159 18.33 -8.39 -4.77
C PHE A 159 19.58 -7.93 -5.53
N VAL A 160 19.42 -7.54 -6.80
CA VAL A 160 20.52 -7.05 -7.63
C VAL A 160 21.17 -5.80 -7.03
N THR A 161 20.36 -4.84 -6.58
CA THR A 161 20.88 -3.63 -5.93
C THR A 161 21.59 -3.92 -4.61
N ALA A 162 21.09 -4.87 -3.81
CA ALA A 162 21.76 -5.33 -2.60
C ALA A 162 23.13 -5.96 -2.93
N CYS A 163 23.21 -6.83 -3.95
CA CYS A 163 24.49 -7.43 -4.36
C CYS A 163 25.54 -6.38 -4.76
N ILE A 164 25.13 -5.32 -5.46
CA ILE A 164 26.04 -4.26 -5.92
C ILE A 164 26.48 -3.34 -4.76
N TYR A 165 25.55 -2.93 -3.89
CA TYR A 165 25.80 -1.84 -2.95
C TYR A 165 25.97 -2.26 -1.48
N ALA A 166 25.60 -3.47 -1.07
CA ALA A 166 25.58 -3.86 0.34
C ALA A 166 26.95 -3.70 1.02
N GLN A 167 28.04 -4.14 0.36
CA GLN A 167 29.38 -4.04 0.93
C GLN A 167 29.83 -2.59 1.12
N SER A 168 29.63 -1.75 0.10
CA SER A 168 29.97 -0.32 0.15
C SER A 168 29.17 0.41 1.23
N LEU A 169 27.87 0.10 1.32
CA LEU A 169 26.97 0.65 2.32
C LEU A 169 27.39 0.27 3.73
N TRP A 170 27.68 -1.02 3.96
CA TRP A 170 28.11 -1.53 5.26
C TRP A 170 29.41 -0.86 5.73
N GLN A 171 30.38 -0.70 4.83
CA GLN A 171 31.63 0.01 5.15
C GLN A 171 31.37 1.47 5.52
N THR A 172 30.51 2.16 4.77
CA THR A 172 30.16 3.57 5.03
C THR A 172 29.47 3.75 6.37
N ILE A 173 28.55 2.85 6.72
CA ILE A 173 27.87 2.84 8.02
C ILE A 173 28.89 2.56 9.15
N LYS A 174 29.78 1.59 8.98
CA LYS A 174 30.78 1.25 10.01
C LYS A 174 31.71 2.43 10.36
N LYS A 175 31.99 3.33 9.40
CA LYS A 175 32.85 4.51 9.58
C LYS A 175 32.27 5.60 10.49
N ARG A 176 31.02 5.51 10.95
CA ARG A 176 30.36 6.44 11.90
C ARG A 176 30.52 7.94 11.53
N GLY A 177 30.32 8.28 10.25
CA GLY A 177 30.26 9.68 9.81
C GLY A 177 29.07 10.47 10.41
N PRO A 178 28.99 11.80 10.21
CA PRO A 178 27.94 12.64 10.77
C PRO A 178 26.52 12.25 10.29
N MET A 179 26.40 11.60 9.14
CA MET A 179 25.13 11.11 8.56
C MET A 179 24.82 9.65 8.89
N HIS A 180 25.60 9.01 9.77
CA HIS A 180 25.45 7.59 10.10
C HIS A 180 24.05 7.23 10.62
N ALA A 181 23.47 8.06 11.50
CA ALA A 181 22.14 7.81 12.05
C ALA A 181 21.06 7.82 10.96
N VAL A 182 21.11 8.80 10.05
CA VAL A 182 20.19 8.93 8.91
C VAL A 182 20.33 7.73 7.97
N LEU A 183 21.55 7.37 7.60
CA LEU A 183 21.82 6.21 6.75
C LEU A 183 21.36 4.89 7.39
N LYS A 184 21.52 4.73 8.71
CA LYS A 184 21.04 3.56 9.43
C LYS A 184 19.50 3.45 9.39
N VAL A 185 18.81 4.54 9.69
CA VAL A 185 17.33 4.59 9.65
C VAL A 185 16.82 4.32 8.24
N LEU A 186 17.43 4.95 7.23
CA LEU A 186 17.09 4.73 5.82
C LEU A 186 17.31 3.27 5.38
N THR A 187 18.35 2.61 5.90
CA THR A 187 18.64 1.20 5.62
C THR A 187 17.66 0.25 6.27
N ILE A 188 17.24 0.52 7.51
CA ILE A 188 16.20 -0.27 8.15
C ILE A 188 14.88 -0.11 7.38
N ALA A 189 14.53 1.10 6.96
CA ALA A 189 13.32 1.36 6.18
C ALA A 189 13.32 0.64 4.82
N LEU A 190 14.47 0.66 4.12
CA LEU A 190 14.64 -0.07 2.86
C LEU A 190 14.52 -1.59 3.05
N LEU A 191 15.12 -2.14 4.11
CA LEU A 191 15.02 -3.58 4.43
C LEU A 191 13.57 -3.97 4.74
N LEU A 192 12.81 -3.12 5.43
CA LEU A 192 11.39 -3.33 5.69
C LEU A 192 10.56 -3.31 4.38
N GLN A 193 10.84 -2.37 3.46
CA GLN A 193 10.17 -2.36 2.14
C GLN A 193 10.51 -3.60 1.31
N ALA A 194 11.78 -4.00 1.28
CA ALA A 194 12.20 -5.22 0.59
C ALA A 194 11.57 -6.47 1.21
N GLY A 195 11.48 -6.52 2.55
CA GLY A 195 10.79 -7.58 3.28
C GLY A 195 9.30 -7.64 2.96
N SER A 196 8.63 -6.49 2.89
CA SER A 196 7.24 -6.39 2.47
C SER A 196 7.03 -6.87 1.03
N ALA A 197 7.86 -6.42 0.09
CA ALA A 197 7.80 -6.86 -1.31
C ALA A 197 8.02 -8.37 -1.46
N PHE A 198 8.96 -8.95 -0.69
CA PHE A 198 9.21 -10.39 -0.68
C PHE A 198 8.03 -11.18 -0.08
N ALA A 199 7.45 -10.72 1.03
CA ALA A 199 6.28 -11.35 1.62
C ALA A 199 5.06 -11.29 0.68
N ASN A 200 4.83 -10.16 -0.01
CA ASN A 200 3.81 -10.04 -1.05
C ASN A 200 4.08 -10.98 -2.24
N TYR A 201 5.33 -11.09 -2.69
CA TYR A 201 5.69 -12.05 -3.74
C TYR A 201 5.34 -13.49 -3.33
N LEU A 202 5.68 -13.91 -2.10
CA LEU A 202 5.34 -15.25 -1.59
C LEU A 202 3.82 -15.45 -1.49
N HIS A 203 3.10 -14.44 -0.99
CA HIS A 203 1.64 -14.46 -0.93
C HIS A 203 1.01 -14.68 -2.31
N PHE A 204 1.39 -13.86 -3.30
CA PHE A 204 0.86 -13.96 -4.66
C PHE A 204 1.34 -15.22 -5.39
N SER A 205 2.52 -15.75 -5.07
CA SER A 205 3.01 -17.01 -5.62
C SER A 205 2.21 -18.23 -5.14
N SER A 206 1.70 -18.18 -3.91
CA SER A 206 0.75 -19.17 -3.42
C SER A 206 -0.64 -18.93 -4.02
N TYR A 207 -1.08 -17.67 -4.03
CA TYR A 207 -2.40 -17.28 -4.54
C TYR A 207 -2.61 -17.67 -6.00
N SER A 208 -1.56 -17.64 -6.84
CA SER A 208 -1.64 -18.09 -8.23
C SER A 208 -1.97 -19.58 -8.37
N LYS A 209 -1.71 -20.41 -7.34
CA LYS A 209 -1.91 -21.87 -7.36
C LYS A 209 -3.19 -22.32 -6.67
N ASP A 210 -3.59 -21.64 -5.60
CA ASP A 210 -4.72 -22.04 -4.76
C ASP A 210 -5.86 -21.01 -4.68
N GLY A 211 -5.61 -19.76 -5.06
CA GLY A 211 -6.57 -18.66 -4.98
C GLY A 211 -6.88 -18.16 -3.57
N ILE A 212 -6.10 -18.58 -2.58
CA ILE A 212 -6.21 -18.17 -1.18
C ILE A 212 -4.95 -17.40 -0.77
N GLY A 213 -3.80 -17.83 -1.28
CA GLY A 213 -2.51 -17.31 -0.88
C GLY A 213 -2.14 -17.72 0.55
N THR A 214 -1.04 -17.16 1.05
CA THR A 214 -0.64 -17.32 2.44
C THR A 214 -1.07 -16.07 3.22
N PRO A 215 -2.17 -16.11 4.01
CA PRO A 215 -2.70 -14.92 4.69
C PRO A 215 -1.68 -14.30 5.66
N PHE A 216 -0.91 -15.14 6.35
CA PHE A 216 0.19 -14.70 7.21
C PHE A 216 1.22 -13.84 6.47
N MET A 217 1.61 -14.21 5.24
CA MET A 217 2.57 -13.40 4.47
C MET A 217 1.95 -12.10 3.98
N GLY A 218 0.66 -12.08 3.66
CA GLY A 218 -0.06 -10.85 3.34
C GLY A 218 -0.03 -9.86 4.51
N SER A 219 -0.46 -10.31 5.70
CA SER A 219 -0.43 -9.48 6.91
C SER A 219 1.00 -9.05 7.30
N LEU A 220 2.00 -9.92 7.13
CA LEU A 220 3.40 -9.56 7.36
C LEU A 220 3.86 -8.46 6.39
N ALA A 221 3.47 -8.56 5.12
CA ALA A 221 3.82 -7.56 4.11
C ALA A 221 3.23 -6.18 4.46
N GLU A 222 1.96 -6.14 4.85
CA GLU A 222 1.26 -4.92 5.29
C GLU A 222 1.95 -4.29 6.51
N VAL A 223 2.23 -5.08 7.55
CA VAL A 223 2.89 -4.59 8.77
C VAL A 223 4.29 -4.06 8.45
N CYS A 224 5.08 -4.77 7.66
CA CYS A 224 6.41 -4.31 7.25
C CYS A 224 6.35 -3.00 6.46
N ASP A 225 5.36 -2.85 5.57
CA ASP A 225 5.17 -1.61 4.81
C ASP A 225 4.77 -0.44 5.71
N ILE A 226 3.77 -0.63 6.60
CA ILE A 226 3.33 0.40 7.56
C ILE A 226 4.50 0.88 8.43
N VAL A 227 5.29 -0.06 8.98
CA VAL A 227 6.46 0.30 9.81
C VAL A 227 7.50 1.08 8.99
N SER A 228 7.73 0.70 7.73
CA SER A 228 8.64 1.44 6.86
C SER A 228 8.13 2.85 6.56
N GLN A 229 6.83 3.00 6.25
CA GLN A 229 6.21 4.29 6.00
C GLN A 229 6.32 5.22 7.20
N ILE A 230 6.08 4.70 8.42
CA ILE A 230 6.25 5.43 9.68
C ILE A 230 7.70 5.86 9.88
N GLN A 231 8.65 4.95 9.67
CA GLN A 231 10.08 5.22 9.83
C GLN A 231 10.54 6.32 8.86
N MET A 232 10.08 6.28 7.61
CA MET A 232 10.38 7.28 6.61
C MET A 232 9.76 8.63 6.90
N LEU A 233 8.49 8.67 7.31
CA LEU A 233 7.84 9.89 7.76
C LEU A 233 8.64 10.53 8.91
N TYR A 234 8.99 9.73 9.92
CA TYR A 234 9.77 10.19 11.07
C TYR A 234 11.15 10.74 10.65
N LEU A 235 11.84 10.05 9.74
CA LEU A 235 13.13 10.49 9.20
C LEU A 235 13.01 11.85 8.49
N LEU A 236 12.06 11.98 7.55
CA LEU A 236 11.87 13.19 6.77
C LEU A 236 11.45 14.36 7.65
N LEU A 237 10.54 14.14 8.59
CA LEU A 237 10.06 15.19 9.48
C LEU A 237 11.14 15.63 10.48
N SER A 238 11.91 14.69 11.03
CA SER A 238 13.02 15.01 11.94
C SER A 238 14.12 15.82 11.25
N LEU A 239 14.40 15.53 9.98
CA LEU A 239 15.38 16.27 9.19
C LEU A 239 14.90 17.69 8.84
N CYS A 240 13.61 17.86 8.56
CA CYS A 240 13.04 19.16 8.26
C CYS A 240 12.85 20.01 9.53
N MET A 241 12.20 19.48 10.57
CA MET A 241 11.88 20.20 11.81
C MET A 241 13.09 20.45 12.70
N GLY A 242 14.07 19.54 12.72
CA GLY A 242 15.35 19.73 13.41
C GLY A 242 16.05 21.01 12.96
N TRP A 243 15.84 21.43 11.71
CA TRP A 243 16.39 22.67 11.18
C TRP A 243 15.48 23.89 11.42
N THR A 244 14.15 23.77 11.21
CA THR A 244 13.20 24.88 11.39
C THR A 244 13.19 25.44 12.81
N ILE A 245 13.32 24.57 13.82
CA ILE A 245 13.30 24.94 15.24
C ILE A 245 14.70 25.38 15.73
N GLY A 246 15.78 24.83 15.18
CA GLY A 246 17.16 25.23 15.50
C GLY A 246 17.43 26.73 15.25
N ARG A 247 16.73 27.34 14.27
CA ARG A 247 16.81 28.79 13.99
C ARG A 247 16.24 29.67 15.11
N MET A 248 15.28 29.22 15.90
CA MET A 248 14.70 30.05 16.97
C MET A 248 15.63 30.21 18.18
N LYS A 249 16.66 29.35 18.32
CA LYS A 249 17.48 29.33 19.54
C LYS A 249 18.97 29.65 19.36
N LYS A 250 19.55 29.65 18.16
CA LYS A 250 20.92 30.18 17.92
C LYS A 250 21.23 30.39 16.43
N SER A 251 21.84 31.55 16.14
CA SER A 251 22.33 31.97 14.83
C SER A 251 23.51 31.12 14.33
N HIS A 252 23.51 30.88 13.01
CA HIS A 252 24.59 30.37 12.14
C HIS A 252 25.10 28.92 12.30
N GLY A 253 24.87 28.13 11.23
CA GLY A 253 25.97 27.41 10.57
C GLY A 253 25.88 25.89 10.45
N ARG A 254 24.95 25.20 11.12
CA ARG A 254 24.94 23.73 11.08
C ARG A 254 24.07 23.19 9.94
N PRO A 255 24.63 22.34 9.05
CA PRO A 255 23.87 21.68 7.98
C PRO A 255 22.80 20.75 8.58
N LEU A 256 21.88 20.23 7.75
CA LEU A 256 20.84 19.23 8.06
C LEU A 256 21.39 18.15 9.02
N GLN A 257 21.34 18.42 10.31
CA GLN A 257 21.85 17.55 11.36
C GLN A 257 20.61 17.13 12.14
N TRP A 258 20.54 15.84 12.43
CA TRP A 258 19.47 15.28 13.25
C TRP A 258 19.42 16.04 14.58
N ASP A 259 18.46 16.95 14.74
CA ASP A 259 18.37 17.81 15.91
C ASP A 259 17.19 17.36 16.78
N SER A 260 17.51 16.64 17.85
CA SER A 260 16.55 16.00 18.75
C SER A 260 16.02 16.99 19.80
N SER A 261 15.63 18.20 19.39
CA SER A 261 14.99 19.12 20.32
C SER A 261 13.66 18.52 20.80
N PRO A 262 13.30 18.67 22.08
CA PRO A 262 12.11 18.01 22.65
C PRO A 262 10.80 18.47 21.99
N THR A 263 10.76 19.71 21.49
CA THR A 263 9.60 20.27 20.79
C THR A 263 9.46 19.72 19.36
N SER A 264 10.56 19.64 18.60
CA SER A 264 10.58 19.02 17.25
C SER A 264 10.20 17.55 17.30
N THR A 265 10.75 16.83 18.29
CA THR A 265 10.50 15.42 18.51
C THR A 265 9.03 15.19 18.90
N GLY A 266 8.48 16.02 19.80
CA GLY A 266 7.07 15.93 20.19
C GLY A 266 6.11 16.09 19.01
N ILE A 267 6.29 17.14 18.19
CA ILE A 267 5.45 17.36 17.00
C ILE A 267 5.59 16.19 16.02
N SER A 268 6.81 15.70 15.80
CA SER A 268 7.05 14.60 14.88
C SER A 268 6.39 13.30 15.33
N VAL A 269 6.44 13.00 16.63
CA VAL A 269 5.78 11.83 17.22
C VAL A 269 4.26 11.94 17.09
N VAL A 270 3.67 13.11 17.35
CA VAL A 270 2.21 13.30 17.19
C VAL A 270 1.78 13.02 15.75
N VAL A 271 2.47 13.60 14.76
CA VAL A 271 2.17 13.39 13.33
C VAL A 271 2.30 11.92 12.95
N VAL A 272 3.36 11.25 13.43
CA VAL A 272 3.58 9.82 13.20
C VAL A 272 2.45 8.97 13.79
N VAL A 273 2.03 9.25 15.02
CA VAL A 273 0.93 8.53 15.68
C VAL A 273 -0.38 8.75 14.92
N THR A 274 -0.69 9.98 14.51
CA THR A 274 -1.89 10.27 13.71
C THR A 274 -1.87 9.52 12.39
N GLN A 275 -0.75 9.50 11.66
CA GLN A 275 -0.65 8.75 10.41
C GLN A 275 -0.78 7.24 10.65
N SER A 276 -0.20 6.72 11.73
CA SER A 276 -0.27 5.29 12.07
C SER A 276 -1.71 4.86 12.36
N PHE A 277 -2.44 5.69 13.12
CA PHE A 277 -3.85 5.47 13.40
C PHE A 277 -4.70 5.47 12.12
N LEU A 278 -4.49 6.43 11.20
CA LEU A 278 -5.22 6.48 9.93
C LEU A 278 -4.92 5.28 9.03
N LEU A 279 -3.66 4.83 8.96
CA LEU A 279 -3.28 3.63 8.22
C LEU A 279 -3.97 2.38 8.78
N ILE A 280 -3.97 2.22 10.10
CA ILE A 280 -4.63 1.07 10.76
C ILE A 280 -6.14 1.14 10.54
N TRP A 281 -6.75 2.32 10.61
CA TRP A 281 -8.18 2.49 10.32
C TRP A 281 -8.51 2.08 8.90
N GLU A 282 -7.73 2.52 7.91
CA GLU A 282 -7.91 2.16 6.50
C GLU A 282 -7.90 0.63 6.32
N GLN A 283 -6.98 -0.08 6.97
CA GLN A 283 -6.93 -1.55 6.95
C GLN A 283 -8.17 -2.21 7.57
N PHE A 284 -8.70 -1.66 8.67
CA PHE A 284 -9.93 -2.15 9.28
C PHE A 284 -11.16 -1.89 8.40
N GLU A 285 -11.21 -0.74 7.73
CA GLU A 285 -12.30 -0.38 6.83
C GLU A 285 -12.33 -1.30 5.60
N ASP A 286 -11.15 -1.60 5.03
CA ASP A 286 -10.98 -2.58 3.95
C ASP A 286 -11.37 -4.01 4.38
N THR A 287 -11.06 -4.38 5.63
CA THR A 287 -11.38 -5.73 6.16
C THR A 287 -12.87 -5.89 6.49
N ASN A 288 -13.54 -4.84 6.98
CA ASN A 288 -14.90 -4.93 7.52
C ASN A 288 -16.03 -4.65 6.53
N HIS A 289 -15.79 -4.00 5.39
CA HIS A 289 -16.88 -3.56 4.49
C HIS A 289 -16.83 -4.17 3.08
N HIS A 290 -17.68 -5.17 2.87
CA HIS A 290 -18.05 -5.70 1.53
C HIS A 290 -19.09 -4.84 0.78
N SER A 291 -19.45 -3.67 1.28
CA SER A 291 -20.39 -2.72 0.68
C SER A 291 -19.68 -1.41 0.37
N TYR A 292 -18.98 -1.39 -0.76
CA TYR A 292 -18.35 -0.20 -1.33
C TYR A 292 -19.43 0.68 -1.96
N HIS A 293 -20.20 1.38 -1.12
CA HIS A 293 -21.13 2.41 -1.57
C HIS A 293 -20.68 3.79 -1.11
N SER A 294 -20.25 4.55 -2.12
CA SER A 294 -20.14 6.01 -2.19
C SER A 294 -19.25 6.71 -1.17
N HIS A 295 -18.20 7.30 -1.73
CA HIS A 295 -17.11 8.08 -1.11
C HIS A 295 -15.94 7.21 -0.68
N HIS A 296 -14.79 7.44 -1.31
CA HIS A 296 -13.47 7.08 -0.80
C HIS A 296 -13.49 7.08 0.73
N GLY A 297 -13.17 5.94 1.36
CA GLY A 297 -13.27 5.76 2.81
C GLY A 297 -12.71 6.97 3.54
N LEU A 298 -13.43 7.46 4.56
CA LEU A 298 -13.07 8.69 5.25
C LEU A 298 -11.61 8.66 5.73
N ALA A 299 -11.12 7.49 6.13
CA ALA A 299 -9.73 7.28 6.49
C ALA A 299 -8.75 7.54 5.33
N SER A 300 -9.00 6.99 4.15
CA SER A 300 -8.17 7.21 2.96
C SER A 300 -8.18 8.69 2.54
N GLY A 301 -9.35 9.34 2.58
CA GLY A 301 -9.48 10.79 2.33
C GLY A 301 -8.70 11.66 3.34
N LEU A 302 -8.80 11.34 4.63
CA LEU A 302 -8.04 12.00 5.69
C LEU A 302 -6.52 11.78 5.55
N LEU A 303 -6.10 10.58 5.16
CA LEU A 303 -4.70 10.24 4.93
C LEU A 303 -4.12 11.01 3.74
N ILE A 304 -4.87 11.12 2.64
CA ILE A 304 -4.54 11.97 1.50
C ILE A 304 -4.41 13.44 1.95
N GLY A 305 -5.39 13.96 2.69
CA GLY A 305 -5.36 15.33 3.21
C GLY A 305 -4.15 15.60 4.10
N LEU A 306 -3.83 14.67 5.02
CA LEU A 306 -2.65 14.75 5.88
C LEU A 306 -1.36 14.81 5.05
N ARG A 307 -1.19 13.95 4.04
CA ARG A 307 0.02 13.96 3.19
C ARG A 307 0.18 15.26 2.42
N VAL A 308 -0.91 15.84 1.90
CA VAL A 308 -0.87 17.14 1.22
C VAL A 308 -0.47 18.25 2.20
N CYS A 309 -1.06 18.28 3.40
CA CYS A 309 -0.69 19.26 4.43
C CYS A 309 0.78 19.13 4.85
N LEU A 310 1.28 17.90 5.04
CA LEU A 310 2.69 17.64 5.36
C LEU A 310 3.61 18.09 4.22
N ALA A 311 3.28 17.77 2.97
CA ALA A 311 4.07 18.21 1.84
C ALA A 311 4.14 19.74 1.70
N LEU A 312 3.00 20.44 1.87
CA LEU A 312 2.95 21.91 1.81
C LEU A 312 3.76 22.56 2.93
N SER A 313 3.62 22.06 4.16
CA SER A 313 4.39 22.57 5.31
C SER A 313 5.90 22.34 5.14
N LEU A 314 6.31 21.17 4.66
CA LEU A 314 7.71 20.85 4.37
C LEU A 314 8.25 21.67 3.21
N ALA A 315 7.48 21.85 2.13
CA ALA A 315 7.87 22.67 0.99
C ALA A 315 8.04 24.14 1.39
N ALA A 316 7.11 24.69 2.19
CA ALA A 316 7.23 26.05 2.72
C ALA A 316 8.47 26.21 3.61
N GLY A 317 8.71 25.25 4.51
CA GLY A 317 9.92 25.22 5.34
C GLY A 317 11.20 25.19 4.51
N LEU A 318 11.30 24.25 3.56
CA LEU A 318 12.44 24.06 2.66
C LEU A 318 12.67 25.27 1.74
N TYR A 319 11.60 25.90 1.26
CA TYR A 319 11.70 27.10 0.42
C TYR A 319 12.35 28.27 1.17
N GLN A 320 12.00 28.49 2.45
CA GLN A 320 12.67 29.48 3.29
C GLN A 320 14.16 29.16 3.52
N ILE A 321 14.54 27.88 3.51
CA ILE A 321 15.96 27.47 3.59
C ILE A 321 16.70 27.86 2.32
N ILE A 322 16.16 27.41 1.19
CA ILE A 322 16.77 27.52 -0.13
C ILE A 322 17.00 28.99 -0.51
N THR A 323 16.05 29.86 -0.15
CA THR A 323 16.11 31.31 -0.45
C THR A 323 17.16 32.07 0.37
N VAL A 324 17.42 31.64 1.61
CA VAL A 324 18.39 32.31 2.51
C VAL A 324 19.81 31.75 2.37
N GLU A 325 19.96 30.52 1.89
CA GLU A 325 21.26 29.85 1.78
C GLU A 325 22.13 30.48 0.68
N ARG A 326 23.32 30.97 1.07
CA ARG A 326 24.27 31.64 0.15
C ARG A 326 25.14 30.65 -0.62
N SER A 327 25.39 29.46 -0.06
CA SER A 327 26.23 28.44 -0.70
C SER A 327 25.45 27.68 -1.77
N THR A 328 25.93 27.73 -3.02
CA THR A 328 25.33 27.01 -4.15
C THR A 328 25.28 25.50 -3.89
N LEU A 329 26.35 24.92 -3.32
CA LEU A 329 26.42 23.49 -2.99
C LEU A 329 25.36 23.07 -1.98
N LYS A 330 25.19 23.82 -0.89
CA LYS A 330 24.15 23.54 0.11
C LYS A 330 22.76 23.73 -0.46
N ARG A 331 22.57 24.75 -1.30
CA ARG A 331 21.30 25.01 -1.97
C ARG A 331 20.87 23.85 -2.87
N GLU A 332 21.78 23.31 -3.68
CA GLU A 332 21.51 22.12 -4.52
C GLU A 332 21.16 20.88 -3.69
N PHE A 333 21.79 20.71 -2.53
CA PHE A 333 21.41 19.67 -1.57
C PHE A 333 19.96 19.82 -1.11
N TYR A 334 19.56 21.01 -0.65
CA TYR A 334 18.19 21.25 -0.18
C TYR A 334 17.16 21.12 -1.30
N ILE A 335 17.49 21.53 -2.53
CA ILE A 335 16.61 21.36 -3.70
C ILE A 335 16.42 19.87 -4.00
N THR A 336 17.50 19.08 -4.00
CA THR A 336 17.43 17.64 -4.26
C THR A 336 16.67 16.90 -3.15
N PHE A 337 16.90 17.28 -1.90
CA PHE A 337 16.15 16.79 -0.75
C PHE A 337 14.65 17.12 -0.87
N ALA A 338 14.31 18.37 -1.22
CA ALA A 338 12.94 18.80 -1.43
C ALA A 338 12.23 17.99 -2.53
N LYS A 339 12.91 17.73 -3.65
CA LYS A 339 12.38 16.86 -4.73
C LYS A 339 12.02 15.47 -4.19
N ALA A 340 12.90 14.87 -3.38
CA ALA A 340 12.64 13.55 -2.80
C ALA A 340 11.46 13.57 -1.81
N CYS A 341 11.38 14.57 -0.93
CA CYS A 341 10.28 14.74 0.02
C CYS A 341 8.94 14.95 -0.70
N ILE A 342 8.89 15.85 -1.69
CA ILE A 342 7.68 16.11 -2.46
C ILE A 342 7.24 14.83 -3.19
N LEU A 343 8.17 14.13 -3.84
CA LEU A 343 7.85 12.86 -4.49
C LEU A 343 7.28 11.82 -3.50
N TRP A 344 7.87 11.70 -2.31
CA TRP A 344 7.40 10.76 -1.29
C TRP A 344 5.98 11.06 -0.79
N PHE A 345 5.68 12.32 -0.45
CA PHE A 345 4.39 12.69 0.11
C PHE A 345 3.28 12.84 -0.95
N LEU A 346 3.59 13.44 -2.10
CA LEU A 346 2.61 13.71 -3.16
C LEU A 346 2.37 12.54 -4.11
N CYS A 347 3.21 11.50 -4.14
CA CYS A 347 2.99 10.39 -5.08
C CYS A 347 1.61 9.76 -4.94
N HIS A 348 1.20 9.45 -3.71
CA HIS A 348 -0.09 8.84 -3.43
C HIS A 348 -1.29 9.72 -3.85
N PRO A 349 -1.44 10.98 -3.39
CA PRO A 349 -2.56 11.82 -3.81
C PRO A 349 -2.56 12.15 -5.31
N CYS A 350 -1.38 12.35 -5.92
CA CYS A 350 -1.30 12.58 -7.36
C CYS A 350 -1.74 11.34 -8.15
N LEU A 351 -1.28 10.14 -7.76
CA LEU A 351 -1.67 8.89 -8.42
C LEU A 351 -3.15 8.56 -8.20
N ALA A 352 -3.69 8.80 -7.00
CA ALA A 352 -5.12 8.65 -6.74
C ALA A 352 -5.96 9.55 -7.65
N THR A 353 -5.53 10.79 -7.88
CA THR A 353 -6.20 11.74 -8.79
C THR A 353 -6.09 11.28 -10.24
N ILE A 354 -4.90 10.85 -10.67
CA ILE A 354 -4.66 10.35 -12.04
C ILE A 354 -5.46 9.06 -12.29
N ALA A 355 -5.58 8.19 -11.30
CA ALA A 355 -6.30 6.93 -11.40
C ALA A 355 -7.79 7.10 -11.71
N VAL A 356 -8.40 8.26 -11.40
CA VAL A 356 -9.80 8.55 -11.75
C VAL A 356 -10.05 8.48 -13.27
N ILE A 357 -9.05 8.80 -14.08
CA ILE A 357 -9.14 8.73 -15.55
C ILE A 357 -9.22 7.28 -16.04
N PHE A 358 -8.65 6.34 -15.28
CA PHE A 358 -8.64 4.92 -15.62
C PHE A 358 -9.92 4.22 -15.16
N ARG A 359 -10.21 3.06 -15.76
CA ARG A 359 -11.35 2.21 -15.38
C ARG A 359 -11.15 1.67 -13.97
N GLU A 360 -12.25 1.47 -13.25
CA GLU A 360 -12.27 1.07 -11.83
C GLU A 360 -11.34 -0.11 -11.51
N TYR A 361 -11.32 -1.14 -12.35
CA TYR A 361 -10.48 -2.33 -12.15
C TYR A 361 -8.97 -2.06 -12.24
N GLN A 362 -8.53 -1.00 -12.91
CA GLN A 362 -7.10 -0.66 -13.05
C GLN A 362 -6.63 0.30 -11.96
N ARG A 363 -7.54 1.02 -11.29
CA ARG A 363 -7.19 2.14 -10.42
C ARG A 363 -6.29 1.70 -9.28
N GLU A 364 -6.72 0.69 -8.54
CA GLU A 364 -6.00 0.16 -7.38
C GLU A 364 -4.61 -0.35 -7.78
N LYS A 365 -4.52 -1.13 -8.86
CA LYS A 365 -3.25 -1.61 -9.42
C LYS A 365 -2.30 -0.47 -9.79
N ILE A 366 -2.80 0.54 -10.50
CA ILE A 366 -1.99 1.71 -10.92
C ILE A 366 -1.51 2.50 -9.71
N ILE A 367 -2.38 2.71 -8.71
CA ILE A 367 -2.02 3.41 -7.48
C ILE A 367 -0.94 2.62 -6.73
N THR A 368 -1.14 1.33 -6.48
CA THR A 368 -0.20 0.49 -5.74
C THR A 368 1.16 0.42 -6.41
N ILE A 369 1.21 0.06 -7.71
CA ILE A 369 2.46 -0.01 -8.48
C ILE A 369 3.14 1.36 -8.53
N GLY A 370 2.39 2.41 -8.86
CA GLY A 370 2.92 3.77 -8.98
C GLY A 370 3.48 4.30 -7.68
N VAL A 371 2.79 4.10 -6.55
CA VAL A 371 3.22 4.57 -5.23
C VAL A 371 4.51 3.86 -4.83
N ILE A 372 4.58 2.55 -4.96
CA ILE A 372 5.79 1.77 -4.64
C ILE A 372 6.98 2.24 -5.49
N LEU A 373 6.78 2.45 -6.80
CA LEU A 373 7.84 2.95 -7.69
C LEU A 373 8.29 4.36 -7.31
N CYS A 374 7.36 5.29 -7.07
CA CYS A 374 7.70 6.65 -6.64
C CYS A 374 8.45 6.67 -5.31
N GLN A 375 8.04 5.83 -4.35
CA GLN A 375 8.71 5.67 -3.07
C GLN A 375 10.13 5.11 -3.25
N CYS A 376 10.31 4.09 -4.10
CA CYS A 376 11.63 3.55 -4.44
C CYS A 376 12.55 4.61 -5.06
N ILE A 377 12.02 5.40 -6.00
CA ILE A 377 12.78 6.50 -6.64
C ILE A 377 13.17 7.55 -5.59
N SER A 378 12.25 7.96 -4.73
CA SER A 378 12.53 8.90 -3.64
C SER A 378 13.62 8.36 -2.70
N MET A 379 13.54 7.08 -2.32
CA MET A 379 14.56 6.41 -1.52
C MET A 379 15.93 6.42 -2.17
N VAL A 380 16.02 6.14 -3.47
CA VAL A 380 17.29 6.18 -4.23
C VAL A 380 17.87 7.59 -4.24
N ILE A 381 17.03 8.63 -4.43
CA ILE A 381 17.47 10.03 -4.39
C ILE A 381 18.02 10.37 -3.01
N LEU A 382 17.31 10.01 -1.93
CA LEU A 382 17.75 10.24 -0.55
C LEU A 382 19.07 9.52 -0.25
N TYR A 383 19.21 8.26 -0.66
CA TYR A 383 20.44 7.50 -0.49
C TYR A 383 21.63 8.15 -1.18
N ARG A 384 21.49 8.51 -2.46
CA ARG A 384 22.56 9.20 -3.20
C ARG A 384 22.92 10.53 -2.54
N LEU A 385 21.92 11.27 -2.08
CA LEU A 385 22.09 12.54 -1.42
C LEU A 385 22.88 12.42 -0.11
N PHE A 386 22.52 11.48 0.77
CA PHE A 386 23.20 11.31 2.06
C PHE A 386 24.59 10.65 1.93
N LEU A 387 24.77 9.72 0.99
CA LEU A 387 26.06 9.10 0.73
C LEU A 387 27.07 10.11 0.16
N SER A 388 26.68 10.91 -0.83
CA SER A 388 27.56 11.94 -1.41
C SER A 388 28.02 12.98 -0.37
N HIS A 389 27.12 13.41 0.53
CA HIS A 389 27.49 14.32 1.61
C HIS A 389 28.37 13.68 2.69
N SER A 390 28.14 12.40 3.01
CA SER A 390 29.02 11.67 3.93
C SER A 390 30.46 11.61 3.38
N LEU A 391 30.60 11.34 2.08
CA LEU A 391 31.90 11.34 1.39
C LEU A 391 32.54 12.73 1.35
N TYR A 392 31.77 13.78 1.04
CA TYR A 392 32.28 15.15 1.07
C TYR A 392 32.85 15.53 2.44
N TRP A 393 32.17 15.14 3.52
CA TRP A 393 32.65 15.38 4.88
C TRP A 393 33.92 14.59 5.19
N GLU A 394 34.02 13.34 4.72
CA GLU A 394 35.24 12.52 4.84
C GLU A 394 36.43 13.22 4.13
N VAL A 395 36.26 13.65 2.89
CA VAL A 395 37.32 14.36 2.13
C VAL A 395 37.67 15.70 2.79
N SER A 396 36.66 16.44 3.25
CA SER A 396 36.88 17.73 3.92
C SER A 396 37.62 17.57 5.25
N SER A 397 37.27 16.55 6.05
CA SER A 397 37.93 16.28 7.34
C SER A 397 39.36 15.75 7.16
N LEU A 398 39.64 14.99 6.10
CA LEU A 398 41.01 14.59 5.75
C LEU A 398 41.85 15.78 5.29
N SER A 399 41.28 16.69 4.49
CA SER A 399 41.98 17.88 4.01
C SER A 399 42.35 18.89 5.12
N SER A 400 41.52 18.98 6.18
CA SER A 400 41.79 19.88 7.31
C SER A 400 42.88 19.39 8.24
N VAL A 401 43.17 18.08 8.24
CA VAL A 401 44.29 17.48 9.00
C VAL A 401 45.64 17.71 8.30
N THR A 402 45.64 17.92 6.98
CA THR A 402 46.85 18.18 6.18
C THR A 402 47.30 19.64 6.11
N LEU A 403 46.59 20.59 6.73
CA LEU A 403 47.08 21.97 6.84
C LEU A 403 48.09 22.06 7.99
N PRO A 404 49.40 22.23 7.73
CA PRO A 404 50.35 22.47 8.80
C PRO A 404 49.97 23.82 9.42
N LEU A 405 49.48 23.79 10.66
CA LEU A 405 49.43 24.96 11.51
C LEU A 405 50.87 25.47 11.61
N THR A 406 51.17 26.59 10.95
CA THR A 406 52.41 27.32 11.16
C THR A 406 52.46 27.72 12.62
N VAL A 407 53.19 26.95 13.43
CA VAL A 407 53.50 27.30 14.81
C VAL A 407 54.32 28.57 14.76
N SER A 408 53.72 29.68 15.17
CA SER A 408 54.42 30.93 15.43
C SER A 408 55.46 30.67 16.52
N SER A 409 56.73 30.49 16.12
CA SER A 409 57.88 30.46 17.02
C SER A 409 58.20 31.90 17.41
N GLY A 410 57.61 32.36 18.51
CA GLY A 410 57.72 33.73 19.00
C GLY A 410 58.30 33.82 20.41
N HIS A 411 59.64 33.89 20.47
CA HIS A 411 60.45 34.58 21.48
C HIS A 411 60.57 34.01 22.91
N LYS A 412 61.69 33.28 23.14
CA LYS A 412 62.33 33.10 24.45
C LYS A 412 62.80 34.48 24.96
N ASN A 413 62.16 35.00 26.01
CA ASN A 413 62.74 36.12 26.76
C ASN A 413 63.74 35.57 27.79
N ARG A 414 64.94 36.11 27.73
CA ARG A 414 66.16 35.66 28.42
C ARG A 414 66.26 36.43 29.74
N HIS A 415 66.42 35.71 30.86
CA HIS A 415 66.79 36.31 32.14
C HIS A 415 68.19 36.92 32.08
N HIS A 416 68.34 38.16 32.55
CA HIS A 416 69.59 38.66 33.13
C HIS A 416 69.25 39.45 34.40
N PHE A 417 70.06 39.21 35.42
CA PHE A 417 70.18 39.95 36.68
C PHE A 417 70.57 41.41 36.45
#